data_AF-A0A535X402-F1
#
_entry.id   AF-A0A535X402-F1
#
_cell.length_a   1.000
_cell.length_b   1.000
_cell.length_c   1.000
_cell.angle_alpha   90.00
_cell.angle_beta   90.00
_cell.angle_gamma   90.00
#
_symmetry.space_group_name_H-M   'P 1'
#
loop_
_entity.id
_entity.type
_entity.pdbx_description
1 polymer ?
#
loop_
_entity_poly.entity_id
_entity_poly.type
_entity_poly.pdbx_seq_one_letter_code
_entity_poly.pdbx_strand_id
1 'polypeptide(L)'
;DVPPPERGVRGLDAYRDTWPGFFEWQASGAVFEIESLDVTAGADVAFAFALLRCGTPADFERDPEHRLRLTIGLRKVDDRWVVTHEHHSFADAS
;
A
#
# COMPACT_ATOMS: atom_id res chain seq x y z
N ASP A 1 -5.05 2.98 -10.40
CA ASP A 1 -4.06 3.88 -11.03
C ASP A 1 -2.91 4.18 -10.07
N VAL A 2 -1.71 4.53 -10.57
CA VAL A 2 -0.52 4.92 -9.78
C VAL A 2 -0.25 6.40 -10.02
N PRO A 3 -0.28 7.26 -8.98
CA PRO A 3 -0.11 8.70 -9.17
C PRO A 3 1.33 9.07 -9.59
N PRO A 4 1.53 10.22 -10.27
CA PRO A 4 2.86 10.79 -10.53
C PRO A 4 3.72 10.87 -9.26
N PRO A 5 5.06 10.91 -9.39
CA PRO A 5 5.85 11.12 -10.62
C PRO A 5 6.17 9.83 -11.39
N GLU A 6 6.44 9.94 -12.70
CA GLU A 6 6.74 8.82 -13.61
C GLU A 6 8.05 8.10 -13.23
N ARG A 7 8.97 8.80 -12.57
CA ARG A 7 10.21 8.21 -12.05
C ARG A 7 10.03 7.45 -10.73
N GLY A 8 8.84 7.54 -10.15
CA GLY A 8 8.50 7.05 -8.83
C GLY A 8 9.14 7.87 -7.71
N VAL A 9 8.73 7.56 -6.49
CA VAL A 9 9.28 8.13 -5.25
C VAL A 9 10.51 7.31 -4.83
N ARG A 10 11.64 7.98 -4.57
CA ARG A 10 12.93 7.32 -4.32
C ARG A 10 13.59 7.84 -3.04
N GLY A 11 14.04 6.90 -2.20
CA GLY A 11 14.68 7.20 -0.92
C GLY A 11 13.68 7.45 0.21
N LEU A 12 14.15 7.33 1.45
CA LEU A 12 13.31 7.38 2.64
C LEU A 12 12.68 8.76 2.86
N ASP A 13 13.39 9.85 2.57
CA ASP A 13 12.88 11.19 2.82
C ASP A 13 11.73 11.53 1.86
N ALA A 14 11.92 11.33 0.55
CA ALA A 14 10.86 11.55 -0.43
C ALA A 14 9.65 10.63 -0.19
N TYR A 15 9.88 9.39 0.24
CA TYR A 15 8.80 8.47 0.60
C TYR A 15 8.08 8.91 1.88
N ARG A 16 8.80 9.40 2.90
CA ARG A 16 8.19 9.95 4.12
C ARG A 16 7.25 11.11 3.78
N ASP A 17 7.64 11.96 2.84
CA ASP A 17 6.87 13.14 2.46
C ASP A 17 5.56 12.82 1.73
N THR A 18 5.33 11.57 1.29
CA THR A 18 4.05 11.16 0.71
C THR A 18 2.99 10.79 1.74
N TRP A 19 3.39 10.55 3.00
CA TRP A 19 2.50 10.04 4.04
C TRP A 19 1.59 11.07 4.73
N PRO A 20 1.95 12.37 4.91
CA PRO A 20 1.10 13.30 5.67
C PRO A 20 -0.34 13.39 5.16
N GLY A 21 -0.53 13.54 3.84
CA GLY A 21 -1.88 13.59 3.26
C GLY A 21 -2.66 12.29 3.43
N PHE A 22 -1.99 11.14 3.40
CA PHE A 22 -2.62 9.85 3.68
C PHE A 22 -3.06 9.75 5.16
N PHE A 23 -2.26 10.23 6.11
CA PHE A 23 -2.63 10.23 7.52
C PHE A 23 -3.78 11.18 7.84
N GLU A 24 -3.82 12.36 7.22
CA GLU A 24 -4.96 13.27 7.32
C GLU A 24 -6.24 12.65 6.76
N TRP A 25 -6.15 12.01 5.60
CA TRP A 25 -7.25 11.26 4.99
C TRP A 25 -7.74 10.11 5.88
N GLN A 26 -6.84 9.34 6.48
CA GLN A 26 -7.22 8.27 7.42
C GLN A 26 -7.90 8.85 8.67
N ALA A 27 -7.37 9.95 9.21
CA ALA A 27 -7.94 10.62 10.38
C ALA A 27 -9.35 11.17 10.14
N SER A 28 -9.76 11.40 8.88
CA SER A 28 -11.13 11.81 8.54
C SER A 28 -12.15 10.68 8.58
N GLY A 29 -11.78 9.47 9.01
CA GLY A 29 -12.65 8.30 9.10
C GLY A 29 -12.59 7.38 7.88
N ALA A 30 -11.59 7.54 7.01
CA ALA A 30 -11.33 6.58 5.95
C ALA A 30 -10.73 5.28 6.48
N VAL A 31 -11.01 4.18 5.79
CA VAL A 31 -10.59 2.83 6.17
C VAL A 31 -9.33 2.45 5.40
N PHE A 32 -8.41 1.75 6.07
CA PHE A 32 -7.27 1.06 5.46
C PHE A 32 -7.03 -0.26 6.21
N GLU A 33 -7.75 -1.30 5.79
CA GLU A 33 -7.81 -2.60 6.47
C GLU A 33 -7.40 -3.73 5.54
N ILE A 34 -6.59 -4.66 6.03
CA ILE A 34 -6.16 -5.86 5.28
C ILE A 34 -7.31 -6.87 5.30
N GLU A 35 -7.78 -7.25 4.11
CA GLU A 35 -8.78 -8.32 3.95
C GLU A 35 -8.13 -9.68 3.72
N SER A 36 -7.06 -9.70 2.91
CA SER A 36 -6.25 -10.89 2.68
C SER A 36 -4.78 -10.51 2.58
N LEU A 37 -3.91 -11.43 3.01
CA LEU A 37 -2.46 -11.27 2.96
C LEU A 37 -1.82 -12.63 2.70
N ASP A 38 -1.07 -12.69 1.62
CA ASP A 38 -0.25 -13.84 1.25
C ASP A 38 1.22 -13.46 1.33
N VAL A 39 2.01 -14.33 1.97
CA VAL A 39 3.44 -14.09 2.22
C VAL A 39 4.26 -15.26 1.71
N THR A 40 5.27 -14.97 0.90
CA THR A 40 6.30 -15.94 0.49
C THR A 40 7.66 -15.43 0.96
N ALA A 41 8.33 -16.21 1.82
CA ALA A 41 9.62 -15.82 2.40
C ALA A 41 10.70 -16.87 2.13
N GLY A 42 11.87 -16.40 1.71
CA GLY A 42 13.13 -17.15 1.69
C GLY A 42 14.01 -16.75 2.88
N ALA A 43 15.31 -17.07 2.81
CA ALA A 43 16.27 -16.74 3.87
C ALA A 43 16.50 -15.22 4.00
N ASP A 44 16.74 -14.54 2.87
CA ASP A 44 17.17 -13.13 2.85
C ASP A 44 16.17 -12.19 2.17
N VAL A 45 15.23 -12.73 1.40
CA VAL A 45 14.23 -11.97 0.64
C VAL A 45 12.85 -12.57 0.81
N ALA A 46 11.84 -11.71 0.79
CA ALA A 46 10.45 -12.10 0.83
C ALA A 46 9.61 -11.16 -0.04
N PHE A 47 8.44 -11.62 -0.45
CA PHE A 47 7.40 -10.76 -0.97
C PHE A 47 6.08 -11.09 -0.30
N ALA A 48 5.23 -10.07 -0.19
CA ALA A 48 3.87 -10.22 0.25
C ALA A 48 2.93 -9.47 -0.70
N PHE A 49 1.72 -9.96 -0.85
CA PHE A 49 0.66 -9.21 -1.52
C PHE A 49 -0.63 -9.29 -0.72
N ALA A 50 -1.40 -8.22 -0.77
CA ALA A 50 -2.61 -8.05 0.01
C ALA A 50 -3.73 -7.40 -0.80
N LEU A 51 -4.96 -7.77 -0.45
CA LEU A 51 -6.15 -7.01 -0.79
C LEU A 51 -6.56 -6.21 0.44
N LEU A 52 -6.81 -4.91 0.25
CA LEU A 52 -7.22 -4.01 1.31
C LEU A 52 -8.56 -3.38 1.01
N ARG A 53 -9.38 -3.28 2.06
CA ARG A 53 -10.47 -2.32 2.10
C ARG A 53 -9.88 -0.93 2.37
N CYS A 54 -9.87 -0.09 1.35
CA CYS A 54 -9.21 1.22 1.39
C CYS A 54 -10.13 2.27 0.76
N GLY A 55 -10.73 3.15 1.55
CA GLY A 55 -11.73 4.11 1.06
C GLY A 55 -12.44 4.88 2.16
N THR A 56 -13.15 5.94 1.79
CA THR A 56 -14.09 6.64 2.68
C THR A 56 -15.43 5.91 2.76
N PRO A 57 -16.30 6.21 3.75
CA PRO A 57 -17.67 5.67 3.76
C PRO A 57 -18.43 5.90 2.44
N ALA A 58 -18.28 7.10 1.86
CA ALA A 58 -18.90 7.45 0.58
C ALA A 58 -18.35 6.61 -0.60
N ASP A 59 -17.06 6.24 -0.57
CA ASP A 59 -16.50 5.34 -1.58
C ASP A 59 -17.16 3.96 -1.53
N PHE A 60 -17.39 3.42 -0.33
CA PHE A 60 -18.04 2.10 -0.16
C PHE A 60 -19.55 2.12 -0.40
N GLU A 61 -20.22 3.26 -0.18
CA GLU A 61 -21.62 3.43 -0.58
C GLU A 61 -21.78 3.39 -2.10
N ARG A 62 -20.82 3.96 -2.83
CA ARG A 62 -20.78 3.95 -4.29
C ARG A 62 -20.36 2.59 -4.85
N ASP A 63 -19.34 1.98 -4.26
CA ASP A 63 -18.80 0.68 -4.66
C ASP A 63 -18.39 -0.14 -3.43
N PRO A 64 -19.22 -1.10 -2.98
CA PRO A 64 -18.90 -1.97 -1.85
C PRO A 64 -17.63 -2.82 -2.08
N GLU A 65 -17.25 -3.06 -3.34
CA GLU A 65 -16.08 -3.84 -3.75
C GLU A 65 -14.86 -2.95 -4.04
N HIS A 66 -14.89 -1.68 -3.62
CA HIS A 66 -13.73 -0.80 -3.75
C HIS A 66 -12.54 -1.34 -2.96
N ARG A 67 -11.51 -1.81 -3.66
CA ARG A 67 -10.31 -2.44 -3.07
C ARG A 67 -9.02 -1.86 -3.60
N LEU A 68 -8.04 -1.76 -2.70
CA LEU A 68 -6.66 -1.49 -3.02
C LEU A 68 -5.87 -2.80 -3.06
N ARG A 69 -5.06 -3.00 -4.10
CA ARG A 69 -4.03 -4.05 -4.11
C ARG A 69 -2.72 -3.47 -3.61
N LEU A 70 -2.03 -4.20 -2.73
CA LEU A 70 -0.71 -3.85 -2.20
C LEU A 70 0.27 -5.00 -2.44
N THR A 71 1.44 -4.69 -2.97
CA THR A 71 2.57 -5.62 -3.06
C THR A 71 3.75 -5.03 -2.31
N ILE A 72 4.38 -5.84 -1.46
CA ILE A 72 5.51 -5.44 -0.61
C ILE A 72 6.69 -6.37 -0.92
N GLY A 73 7.83 -5.79 -1.26
CA GLY A 73 9.12 -6.48 -1.33
C GLY A 73 9.90 -6.25 -0.04
N LEU A 74 10.45 -7.30 0.54
CA LEU A 74 11.20 -7.26 1.79
C LEU A 74 12.59 -7.86 1.64
N ARG A 75 13.53 -7.34 2.42
CA ARG A 75 14.88 -7.90 2.60
C ARG A 75 15.17 -8.07 4.09
N LYS A 76 15.87 -9.14 4.45
CA LYS A 76 16.41 -9.31 5.80
C LYS A 76 17.74 -8.57 5.93
N VAL A 77 17.85 -7.68 6.91
CA VAL A 77 19.05 -6.90 7.25
C VAL A 77 19.22 -6.96 8.76
N ASP A 78 20.38 -7.42 9.22
CA ASP A 78 20.68 -7.58 10.65
C ASP A 78 19.57 -8.32 11.42
N ASP A 79 19.14 -9.46 10.87
CA ASP A 79 18.06 -10.33 11.35
C ASP A 79 16.66 -9.68 11.40
N ARG A 80 16.49 -8.48 10.83
CA ARG A 80 15.22 -7.76 10.73
C ARG A 80 14.71 -7.69 9.29
N TRP A 81 13.43 -7.97 9.09
CA TRP A 81 12.78 -7.70 7.80
C TRP A 81 12.53 -6.20 7.63
N VAL A 82 13.01 -5.66 6.51
CA VAL A 82 12.79 -4.28 6.09
C VAL A 82 12.08 -4.25 4.76
N VAL A 83 11.15 -3.31 4.59
CA VAL A 83 10.51 -3.04 3.31
C VAL A 83 11.51 -2.35 2.38
N THR A 84 11.68 -2.89 1.19
CA THR A 84 12.58 -2.35 0.15
C THR A 84 11.82 -1.90 -1.09
N HIS A 85 10.59 -2.36 -1.25
CA HIS A 85 9.72 -1.98 -2.36
C HIS A 85 8.25 -2.04 -1.92
N GLU A 86 7.45 -1.11 -2.41
CA GLU A 86 6.00 -1.18 -2.32
C GLU A 86 5.38 -0.78 -3.66
N HIS A 87 4.25 -1.39 -3.97
CA HIS A 87 3.38 -1.01 -5.07
C HIS A 87 1.95 -1.05 -4.57
N HIS A 88 1.21 0.04 -4.78
CA HIS A 88 -0.21 0.13 -4.50
C HIS A 88 -0.97 0.49 -5.78
N SER A 89 -2.13 -0.14 -6.02
CA SER A 89 -2.99 0.23 -7.13
C SER A 89 -4.46 -0.11 -6.89
N PHE A 90 -5.33 0.78 -7.31
CA PHE A 90 -6.74 0.51 -7.55
C PHE A 90 -6.95 -0.03 -8.97
N ALA A 91 -7.96 -0.88 -9.16
CA ALA A 91 -8.42 -1.23 -10.49
C ALA A 91 -8.96 0.00 -11.24
N ASP A 92 -8.81 -0.01 -12.55
CA ASP A 92 -9.47 0.98 -13.41
C ASP A 92 -10.94 0.57 -13.60
N ALA A 93 -11.84 1.54 -13.46
CA ALA A 93 -13.29 1.35 -13.56
C ALA A 93 -13.89 2.07 -14.78
N SER A 94 -13.03 2.62 -15.66
CA SER A 94 -13.44 3.29 -16.90
C SER A 94 -13.85 2.34 -18.03
#